data_AF-A0A371QI12-F1
#
_entry.id   AF-A0A371QI12-F1
#
_cell.length_a   1.000
_cell.length_b   1.000
_cell.length_c   1.000
_cell.angle_alpha   90.00
_cell.angle_beta   90.00
_cell.angle_gamma   90.00
#
_symmetry.space_group_name_H-M   'P 1'
#
loop_
_entity.id
_entity.type
_entity.pdbx_description
1 polymer ?
#
loop_
_entity_poly.entity_id
_entity_poly.type
_entity_poly.pdbx_seq_one_letter_code
_entity_poly.pdbx_strand_id
1 'polypeptide(L)'
;MKNLTHYRWQQIDTLFGQALEQPPEYRTSFVLEACGADTELCNHVKQLLQLHEEAGGIIGESAGTFAAPLLMELKEQIEDEPPSSGRIGSE
;
A
#
# COMPACT_ATOMS: atom_id res chain seq x y z
N MET A 1 -0.84 14.00 -18.21
CA MET A 1 -0.06 12.86 -17.69
C MET A 1 -0.46 11.64 -18.52
N LYS A 2 0.53 10.94 -19.10
CA LYS A 2 0.33 10.06 -20.25
C LYS A 2 -0.61 8.88 -19.92
N ASN A 3 -1.51 8.60 -20.87
CA ASN A 3 -2.45 7.46 -20.86
C ASN A 3 -1.66 6.15 -20.70
N LEU A 4 -1.54 5.69 -19.47
CA LEU A 4 -0.95 4.41 -19.12
C LEU A 4 -2.01 3.35 -19.46
N THR A 5 -1.96 2.85 -20.69
CA THR A 5 -2.85 1.78 -21.16
C THR A 5 -2.85 0.64 -20.15
N HIS A 6 -4.01 0.05 -19.85
CA HIS A 6 -4.21 -0.96 -18.80
C HIS A 6 -3.11 -2.06 -18.78
N TYR A 7 -2.64 -2.46 -19.96
CA TYR A 7 -1.53 -3.42 -20.15
C TYR A 7 -0.19 -2.96 -19.57
N ARG A 8 0.13 -1.67 -19.62
CA ARG A 8 1.35 -1.11 -19.01
C ARG A 8 1.23 -1.04 -17.49
N TRP A 9 0.04 -0.76 -16.95
CA TRP A 9 -0.18 -0.75 -15.50
C TRP A 9 -0.01 -2.14 -14.89
N GLN A 10 -0.51 -3.18 -15.55
CA GLN A 10 -0.34 -4.57 -15.11
C GLN A 10 1.13 -5.00 -15.06
N GLN A 11 1.95 -4.59 -16.04
CA GLN A 11 3.39 -4.86 -16.00
C GLN A 11 4.09 -4.12 -14.87
N ILE A 12 3.75 -2.84 -14.66
CA ILE A 12 4.28 -2.05 -13.54
C ILE A 12 3.92 -2.70 -12.21
N ASP A 13 2.66 -3.12 -12.04
CA ASP A 13 2.15 -3.76 -10.82
C ASP A 13 2.88 -5.09 -10.52
N THR A 14 3.06 -5.93 -11.56
CA THR A 14 3.79 -7.20 -11.44
C THR A 14 5.25 -6.96 -11.04
N LEU A 15 5.94 -6.06 -11.74
CA LEU A 15 7.35 -5.74 -11.46
C LEU A 15 7.52 -5.09 -10.10
N PHE A 16 6.59 -4.24 -9.70
CA PHE A 16 6.57 -3.62 -8.38
C PHE A 16 6.39 -4.67 -7.27
N GLY A 17 5.44 -5.60 -7.43
CA GLY A 17 5.25 -6.71 -6.50
C GLY A 17 6.51 -7.56 -6.34
N GLN A 18 7.13 -7.96 -7.46
CA GLN A 18 8.38 -8.73 -7.43
C GLN A 18 9.55 -7.95 -6.80
N ALA A 19 9.61 -6.63 -7.03
CA ALA A 19 10.61 -5.78 -6.40
C ALA A 19 10.40 -5.69 -4.88
N LEU A 20 9.16 -5.68 -4.38
CA LEU A 20 8.89 -5.66 -2.94
C LEU A 20 9.36 -6.94 -2.22
N GLU A 21 9.33 -8.09 -2.92
CA GLU A 21 9.87 -9.37 -2.41
C GLU A 21 11.39 -9.35 -2.28
N GLN A 22 12.08 -8.47 -3.00
CA GLN A 22 13.52 -8.31 -2.91
C GLN A 22 13.90 -7.34 -1.77
N PRO A 23 15.08 -7.53 -1.14
CA PRO A 23 15.63 -6.57 -0.20
C PRO A 23 15.83 -5.19 -0.84
N PRO A 24 15.66 -4.09 -0.08
CA PRO A 24 15.65 -2.70 -0.59
C PRO A 24 16.87 -2.36 -1.44
N GLU A 25 18.03 -2.89 -1.05
CA GLU A 25 19.32 -2.72 -1.71
C GLU A 25 19.35 -3.32 -3.13
N TYR A 26 18.59 -4.40 -3.36
CA TYR A 26 18.54 -5.12 -4.63
C TYR A 26 17.35 -4.73 -5.49
N ARG A 27 16.31 -4.06 -4.95
CA ARG A 27 15.12 -3.64 -5.70
C ARG A 27 15.46 -2.79 -6.92
N THR A 28 16.38 -1.85 -6.75
CA THR A 28 16.78 -0.95 -7.85
C THR A 28 17.46 -1.71 -8.98
N SER A 29 18.36 -2.64 -8.64
CA SER A 29 19.05 -3.49 -9.62
C SER A 29 18.07 -4.46 -10.30
N PHE A 30 17.16 -5.06 -9.54
CA PHE A 30 16.12 -5.93 -10.05
C PHE A 30 15.20 -5.21 -11.04
N VAL A 31 14.74 -4.00 -10.70
CA VAL A 31 13.88 -3.21 -11.60
C VAL A 31 14.60 -2.77 -12.86
N LEU A 32 15.91 -2.49 -12.80
CA LEU A 32 16.70 -2.20 -13.99
C LEU A 32 16.85 -3.43 -14.90
N GLU A 33 17.09 -4.59 -14.33
CA GLU A 33 17.25 -5.84 -15.08
C GLU A 33 15.91 -6.32 -15.67
N ALA A 34 14.85 -6.33 -14.86
CA ALA A 34 13.54 -6.80 -15.25
C ALA A 34 12.83 -5.87 -16.24
N CYS A 35 13.17 -4.58 -16.24
CA CYS A 35 12.59 -3.62 -17.16
C CYS A 35 13.33 -3.50 -18.50
N GLY A 36 14.57 -4.00 -18.59
CA GLY A 36 15.33 -4.11 -19.84
C GLY A 36 15.43 -2.78 -20.61
N ALA A 37 14.90 -2.76 -21.84
CA ALA A 37 14.97 -1.60 -22.74
C ALA A 37 13.89 -0.53 -22.46
N ASP A 38 12.85 -0.86 -21.70
CA ASP A 38 11.71 0.02 -21.46
C ASP A 38 12.00 1.02 -20.34
N THR A 39 12.84 2.01 -20.64
CA THR A 39 13.31 2.98 -19.64
C THR A 39 12.19 3.82 -19.02
N GLU A 40 11.10 4.07 -19.78
CA GLU A 40 9.90 4.72 -19.25
C GLU A 40 9.22 3.87 -18.17
N LEU A 41 9.10 2.56 -18.39
CA LEU A 41 8.47 1.65 -17.43
C LEU A 41 9.33 1.56 -16.16
N CYS A 42 10.65 1.47 -16.32
CA CYS A 42 11.60 1.41 -15.21
C CYS A 42 11.50 2.66 -14.33
N ASN A 43 11.40 3.83 -14.97
CA ASN A 43 11.25 5.10 -14.26
C ASN A 43 9.94 5.17 -13.46
N HIS A 44 8.83 4.69 -14.04
CA HIS A 44 7.54 4.62 -13.35
C HIS A 44 7.58 3.68 -12.13
N VAL A 45 8.15 2.48 -12.25
CA VAL A 45 8.29 1.52 -11.13
C VAL A 45 9.21 2.09 -10.04
N LYS A 46 10.32 2.72 -10.43
CA LYS A 46 11.25 3.36 -9.48
C LYS A 46 10.59 4.51 -8.71
N GLN A 47 9.81 5.36 -9.38
CA GLN A 47 9.03 6.40 -8.71
C GLN A 47 8.04 5.80 -7.70
N LEU A 48 7.36 4.71 -8.06
CA LEU A 48 6.42 4.03 -7.18
C LEU A 48 7.12 3.44 -5.94
N LEU A 49 8.27 2.79 -6.13
CA LEU A 49 9.10 2.25 -5.05
C LEU A 49 9.60 3.35 -4.12
N GLN A 50 10.09 4.46 -4.67
CA GLN A 50 10.54 5.58 -3.87
C GLN A 50 9.40 6.15 -3.02
N LEU A 51 8.23 6.39 -3.63
CA LEU A 51 7.04 6.83 -2.91
C LEU A 51 6.59 5.83 -1.84
N HIS A 52 6.74 4.52 -2.10
CA HIS A 52 6.44 3.47 -1.12
C HIS A 52 7.43 3.47 0.05
N GLU A 53 8.72 3.66 -0.19
CA GLU A 53 9.73 3.75 0.88
C GLU A 53 9.55 5.04 1.70
N GLU A 54 9.28 6.16 1.03
CA GLU A 54 8.92 7.42 1.67
C GLU A 54 7.65 7.25 2.51
N ALA A 55 6.59 6.66 1.96
CA ALA A 55 5.36 6.37 2.69
C ALA A 55 5.59 5.40 3.85
N GLY A 56 6.33 4.30 3.65
CA GLY A 56 6.63 3.30 4.68
C GLY A 56 7.43 3.87 5.85
N GLY A 57 8.35 4.80 5.58
CA GLY A 57 9.05 5.56 6.62
C GLY A 57 8.14 6.55 7.36
N ILE A 58 7.11 7.06 6.70
CA ILE A 58 6.16 8.02 7.29
C ILE A 58 5.08 7.31 8.10
N ILE A 59 4.52 6.17 7.67
CA ILE A 59 3.39 5.54 8.39
C ILE A 59 3.83 4.97 9.75
N GLY A 60 5.05 4.43 9.88
CA GLY A 60 5.52 3.86 11.15
C GLY A 60 5.59 4.88 12.29
N GLU A 61 6.03 6.11 11.99
CA GLU A 61 6.26 7.15 13.00
C GLU A 61 5.11 8.18 13.04
N SER A 62 4.56 8.54 11.87
CA SER A 62 3.46 9.50 11.76
C SER A 62 2.09 8.89 12.05
N ALA A 63 1.81 7.63 11.70
CA ALA A 63 0.49 7.06 12.04
C ALA A 63 0.34 6.88 13.56
N GLY A 64 1.44 6.58 14.28
CA GLY A 64 1.43 6.55 15.74
C GLY A 64 1.06 7.89 16.37
N THR A 65 1.62 9.00 15.87
CA THR A 65 1.35 10.35 16.41
C THR A 65 -0.01 10.91 15.99
N PHE A 66 -0.43 10.69 14.74
CA PHE A 66 -1.67 11.28 14.20
C PHE A 66 -2.90 10.40 14.36
N ALA A 67 -2.77 9.06 14.33
CA ALA A 67 -3.91 8.16 14.50
C ALA A 67 -4.24 7.90 15.98
N ALA A 68 -3.29 8.07 16.92
CA ALA A 68 -3.54 7.89 18.35
C ALA A 68 -4.71 8.75 18.90
N PRO A 69 -4.82 10.07 18.64
CA PRO A 69 -5.96 10.85 19.13
C PRO A 69 -7.29 10.42 18.48
N LEU A 70 -7.29 10.03 17.20
CA LEU A 70 -8.49 9.58 16.49
C LEU A 70 -8.98 8.19 16.97
N LEU A 71 -8.05 7.29 17.29
CA LEU A 71 -8.36 5.95 17.82
C LEU A 71 -8.90 6.03 19.26
N MET A 72 -8.45 7.01 20.04
CA MET A 72 -8.97 7.28 21.39
C MET A 72 -10.42 7.79 21.35
N GLU A 73 -10.76 8.64 20.37
CA GLU A 73 -12.12 9.13 20.16
C GLU A 73 -13.06 8.04 19.60
N LEU A 74 -12.56 7.14 18.74
CA LEU A 74 -13.36 6.01 18.22
C LEU A 74 -13.70 4.98 19.32
N LYS A 75 -12.80 4.76 20.29
CA LYS A 75 -13.02 3.82 21.39
C LYS A 75 -14.25 4.18 22.22
N GLU A 76 -14.58 5.47 22.35
CA GLU A 76 -15.71 5.95 23.15
C GLU A 76 -17.07 5.75 22.45
N GLN A 77 -17.09 5.51 21.13
CA GLN A 77 -18.32 5.21 20.36
C GLN A 77 -18.61 3.72 20.20
N ILE A 78 -17.67 2.84 20.58
CA ILE A 78 -17.84 1.37 20.49
C ILE A 78 -18.43 0.77 21.79
N GLU A 79 -18.56 1.57 22.87
CA GLU A 79 -19.08 1.10 24.16
C GLU A 79 -20.62 1.21 24.34
N ASP A 80 -21.36 1.74 23.36
CA ASP A 80 -22.85 1.82 23.41
C ASP A 80 -23.55 0.95 22.33
N GLU A 81 -23.01 -0.23 22.01
CA GLU A 81 -23.85 -1.28 21.39
C GLU A 81 -24.23 -2.30 22.48
N PRO A 82 -25.47 -2.30 23.03
CA PRO A 82 -25.93 -3.45 23.77
C PRO A 82 -25.87 -4.66 22.83
N PRO A 83 -25.47 -5.87 23.29
CA PRO A 83 -25.53 -7.04 22.43
C PRO A 83 -26.97 -7.16 21.94
N SER A 84 -27.18 -6.83 20.66
CA SER A 84 -28.45 -7.02 20.01
C SER A 84 -28.62 -8.52 19.94
N SER A 85 -29.23 -9.05 21.01
CA SER A 85 -29.70 -10.42 21.12
C SER A 85 -30.80 -10.54 20.08
N GLY A 86 -30.35 -10.73 18.84
CA GLY A 86 -31.17 -11.04 17.71
C GLY A 86 -31.88 -12.33 18.06
N ARG A 87 -33.16 -12.18 18.39
CA ARG A 87 -34.16 -13.25 18.30
C ARG A 87 -33.99 -13.93 16.94
N ILE A 88 -33.27 -15.04 16.90
CA ILE A 88 -33.50 -16.05 15.88
C ILE A 88 -34.81 -16.75 16.25
N GLY A 89 -35.64 -16.94 15.24
CA GLY A 89 -37.08 -17.15 15.35
C GLY A 89 -37.53 -18.50 15.91
N SER A 90 -38.85 -18.50 16.08
CA SER A 90 -39.77 -19.57 16.46
C SER A 90 -39.55 -20.92 15.78
N GLU A 91 -39.94 -21.99 16.47
CA GLU A 91 -40.90 -22.98 15.95
C GLU A 91 -41.74 -23.56 17.09
#